data_AF-A0AAV6C4M4-F1
#
_entry.id   AF-A0AAV6C4M4-F1
#
_cell.length_a   1.000
_cell.length_b   1.000
_cell.length_c   1.000
_cell.angle_alpha   90.00
_cell.angle_beta   90.00
_cell.angle_gamma   90.00
#
_symmetry.space_group_name_H-M   'P 1'
#
loop_
_entity.id
_entity.type
_entity.pdbx_description
1 polymer ?
#
loop_
_entity_poly.entity_id
_entity_poly.type
_entity_poly.pdbx_seq_one_letter_code
_entity_poly.pdbx_strand_id
1 'polypeptide(L)' 'MKPRNTYRYELRDGRQIVQYGISEHPDVRAYQHELDGKRFTGVSVVGPAVTRDSALEWERQMVEAYERSHGGKRPRYNK' A
#
# COMPACT_ATOMS: atom_id res chain seq x y z
N MET A 1 -19.17 -12.92 -9.69
CA MET A 1 -17.89 -12.18 -9.80
C MET A 1 -17.71 -11.33 -8.56
N LYS A 2 -16.54 -11.33 -7.93
CA LYS A 2 -16.24 -10.36 -6.86
C LYS A 2 -16.10 -8.96 -7.50
N PRO A 3 -16.55 -7.88 -6.84
CA PRO A 3 -16.45 -6.52 -7.39
C PRO A 3 -14.98 -6.10 -7.58
N ARG A 4 -14.70 -5.34 -8.64
CA ARG A 4 -13.37 -4.81 -8.98
C ARG A 4 -13.27 -3.33 -8.61
N ASN A 5 -13.44 -3.04 -7.33
CA ASN A 5 -13.49 -1.69 -6.78
C ASN A 5 -12.35 -1.42 -5.78
N THR A 6 -11.43 -2.37 -5.61
CA THR A 6 -10.30 -2.23 -4.70
C THR A 6 -9.07 -1.75 -5.47
N TYR A 7 -8.50 -0.63 -5.05
CA TYR A 7 -7.25 -0.12 -5.55
C TYR A 7 -6.09 -0.59 -4.67
N ARG A 8 -4.94 -0.75 -5.33
CA ARG A 8 -3.64 -1.00 -4.71
C ARG A 8 -2.92 0.33 -4.65
N TYR A 9 -2.26 0.64 -3.54
CA TYR A 9 -1.54 1.89 -3.39
C TYR A 9 -0.25 1.73 -2.60
N GLU A 10 0.65 2.69 -2.79
CA GLU A 10 1.93 2.81 -2.12
C GLU A 10 1.99 4.15 -1.40
N LEU A 11 2.39 4.15 -0.13
CA LEU A 11 2.83 5.36 0.56
C LEU A 11 4.33 5.49 0.44
N ARG A 12 4.80 6.70 0.14
CA ARG A 12 6.22 7.00 -0.05
C ARG A 12 6.67 8.11 0.87
N ASP A 13 7.87 7.98 1.40
CA ASP A 13 8.60 9.00 2.15
C ASP A 13 9.87 9.32 1.36
N GLY A 14 9.80 10.38 0.55
CA GLY A 14 10.77 10.66 -0.50
C GLY A 14 10.84 9.52 -1.53
N ARG A 15 12.01 8.87 -1.63
CA ARG A 15 12.25 7.74 -2.55
C ARG A 15 11.92 6.38 -1.94
N GLN A 16 11.63 6.31 -0.65
CA GLN A 16 11.40 5.05 0.05
C GLN A 16 9.92 4.72 0.11
N ILE A 17 9.56 3.48 -0.20
CA ILE A 17 8.20 2.99 0.04
C ILE A 17 8.06 2.64 1.51
N VAL A 18 7.15 3.32 2.21
CA VAL A 18 6.90 3.14 3.64
C VAL A 18 5.68 2.28 3.92
N GLN A 19 4.78 2.14 2.94
CA GLN A 19 3.63 1.25 3.06
C GLN A 19 3.15 0.74 1.70
N TYR A 20 2.81 -0.54 1.63
CA TYR A 20 1.90 -1.11 0.62
C TYR A 20 0.52 -1.29 1.25
N GLY A 21 -0.52 -0.90 0.53
CA GLY A 21 -1.88 -0.91 1.04
C GLY A 21 -2.92 -1.21 -0.03
N ILE A 22 -4.09 -1.66 0.41
CA ILE A 22 -5.29 -1.74 -0.44
C ILE A 22 -6.43 -0.90 0.12
N SER A 23 -7.21 -0.27 -0.75
CA SER A 23 -8.36 0.53 -0.36
C SER A 23 -9.33 0.69 -1.52
N GLU A 24 -10.63 0.76 -1.24
CA GLU A 24 -11.62 1.20 -2.24
C GLU A 24 -11.53 2.71 -2.49
N HIS A 25 -10.99 3.46 -1.52
CA HIS A 25 -10.79 4.91 -1.58
C HIS A 25 -9.38 5.27 -1.09
N PRO A 26 -8.35 5.22 -1.97
CA PRO A 26 -6.96 5.50 -1.59
C PRO A 26 -6.75 6.91 -1.03
N ASP A 27 -7.42 7.92 -1.57
CA ASP A 27 -7.25 9.32 -1.14
C ASP A 27 -7.76 9.54 0.28
N VAL A 28 -8.96 9.04 0.59
CA VAL A 28 -9.53 9.07 1.95
C VAL A 28 -8.63 8.30 2.92
N ARG A 29 -8.09 7.17 2.48
CA ARG A 29 -7.19 6.35 3.29
C ARG A 29 -5.86 7.04 3.56
N ALA A 30 -5.31 7.77 2.59
CA ALA A 30 -4.11 8.59 2.77
C ALA A 30 -4.35 9.68 3.83
N TYR A 31 -5.47 10.40 3.74
CA TYR A 31 -5.83 11.40 4.75
C TYR A 31 -5.95 10.80 6.16
N GLN A 32 -6.58 9.62 6.31
CA GLN A 32 -6.61 8.91 7.58
C GLN A 32 -5.21 8.57 8.10
N HIS A 33 -4.29 8.16 7.22
CA HIS A 33 -2.90 7.89 7.62
C HIS A 33 -2.18 9.14 8.12
N GLU A 34 -2.45 10.32 7.55
CA GLU A 34 -1.91 11.59 8.05
C GLU A 34 -2.45 11.90 9.45
N LEU A 35 -3.76 11.70 9.66
CA LEU A 35 -4.40 11.88 10.97
C LEU A 35 -3.88 10.89 12.03
N ASP A 36 -3.59 9.66 11.63
CA ASP A 36 -2.96 8.63 12.48
C ASP A 36 -1.47 8.95 12.79
N GLY A 37 -0.94 10.06 12.28
CA GLY A 37 0.43 10.52 12.53
C GLY A 37 1.49 9.79 11.70
N LYS A 38 1.10 9.12 10.61
CA LYS A 38 2.08 8.52 9.69
C LYS A 38 2.78 9.61 8.90
N ARG A 39 4.09 9.44 8.72
CA ARG A 39 4.94 10.36 7.98
C ARG A 39 5.21 9.77 6.60
N PHE A 40 4.65 10.42 5.59
CA PHE A 40 4.86 10.13 4.18
C PHE A 40 4.78 11.44 3.40
N THR A 41 5.40 11.47 2.23
CA THR A 41 5.43 12.64 1.32
C THR A 41 4.48 12.47 0.14
N GLY A 42 3.95 11.27 -0.09
CA GLY A 42 2.96 11.05 -1.14
C GLY A 42 2.32 9.67 -1.12
N VAL A 43 1.21 9.57 -1.84
CA VAL A 43 0.48 8.33 -2.13
C VAL A 43 0.47 8.09 -3.64
N SER A 44 0.57 6.84 -4.07
CA SER A 44 0.52 6.48 -5.49
C SER A 44 -0.35 5.25 -5.69
N VAL A 45 -1.35 5.34 -6.58
CA VAL A 45 -2.21 4.21 -6.94
C VAL A 45 -1.52 3.35 -8.00
N VAL A 46 -1.56 2.04 -7.81
CA VAL A 46 -0.91 1.05 -8.68
C VAL A 46 -1.93 0.39 -9.59
N GLY A 47 -2.01 0.93 -10.81
CA GLY A 47 -2.84 0.40 -11.88
C GLY A 47 -4.34 0.51 -11.63
N PRO A 48 -5.17 -0.23 -12.39
CA PRO A 48 -6.62 -0.18 -12.29
C PRO A 48 -7.15 -0.92 -11.05
N ALA A 49 -8.41 -0.67 -10.72
CA ALA A 49 -9.12 -1.38 -9.66
C ALA A 49 -9.25 -2.89 -9.98
N VAL A 50 -9.06 -3.69 -8.93
CA VAL A 50 -9.09 -5.15 -8.97
C VAL A 50 -10.01 -5.69 -7.89
N THR A 51 -10.20 -7.01 -7.86
CA THR A 51 -10.91 -7.66 -6.76
C THR A 51 -10.09 -7.54 -5.48
N ARG A 52 -10.78 -7.50 -4.34
CA ARG A 52 -10.12 -7.45 -3.02
C ARG A 52 -9.10 -8.58 -2.82
N ASP A 53 -9.43 -9.79 -3.27
CA ASP A 53 -8.54 -10.96 -3.20
C ASP A 53 -7.22 -10.73 -3.94
N SER A 54 -7.30 -10.30 -5.20
CA SER A 54 -6.10 -10.01 -6.00
C SER A 54 -5.31 -8.83 -5.44
N ALA A 55 -5.99 -7.84 -4.84
CA ALA A 55 -5.33 -6.74 -4.16
C ALA A 55 -4.57 -7.20 -2.91
N LEU A 56 -5.18 -8.06 -2.08
CA LEU A 56 -4.55 -8.63 -0.87
C LEU A 56 -3.35 -9.50 -1.23
N GLU A 57 -3.48 -10.34 -2.25
CA GLU A 57 -2.39 -11.16 -2.73
C GLU A 57 -1.22 -10.29 -3.23
N TRP A 58 -1.52 -9.23 -3.98
CA TRP A 58 -0.52 -8.26 -4.40
C TRP A 58 0.17 -7.57 -3.21
N GLU A 59 -0.59 -7.11 -2.21
CA GLU A 59 -0.04 -6.44 -1.02
C GLU A 59 0.96 -7.36 -0.30
N ARG A 60 0.57 -8.62 -0.08
CA ARG A 60 1.45 -9.64 0.51
C ARG A 60 2.72 -9.84 -0.31
N GLN A 61 2.60 -10.00 -1.63
CA GLN A 61 3.75 -10.19 -2.52
C GLN A 61 4.71 -9.00 -2.48
N MET A 62 4.19 -7.77 -2.45
CA MET A 62 5.01 -6.56 -2.41
C MET A 62 5.74 -6.38 -1.08
N VAL A 63 5.06 -6.66 0.04
CA VAL A 63 5.70 -6.65 1.37
C VAL A 63 6.82 -7.68 1.43
N GLU A 64 6.57 -8.90 0.96
CA GLU A 64 7.59 -9.96 0.95
C GLU A 64 8.77 -9.62 0.03
N ALA A 65 8.50 -9.09 -1.17
CA ALA A 65 9.54 -8.64 -2.08
C ALA A 65 10.38 -7.49 -1.49
N TYR A 66 9.74 -6.57 -0.75
CA TYR A 66 10.43 -5.53 -0.01
C TYR A 66 11.32 -6.12 1.08
N GLU A 67 10.82 -7.07 1.88
CA GLU A 67 11.61 -7.76 2.90
C GLU A 67 12.83 -8.43 2.30
N ARG A 68 12.67 -9.18 1.20
CA ARG A 68 13.79 -9.87 0.53
C ARG A 68 14.86 -8.88 0.05
N SER A 69 14.46 -7.70 -0.43
CA SER A 69 15.38 -6.67 -0.94
C SER A 69 15.99 -5.78 0.16
N HIS A 70 15.36 -5.69 1.33
CA HIS A 70 15.79 -4.82 2.43
C HIS A 70 16.35 -5.59 3.64
N GLY A 71 16.89 -6.79 3.40
CA GLY A 71 17.55 -7.60 4.43
C GLY A 71 16.61 -8.09 5.52
N GLY A 72 15.38 -8.47 5.14
CA GLY A 72 14.32 -8.91 6.05
C GLY A 72 13.55 -7.79 6.73
N LYS A 73 13.81 -6.52 6.39
CA LYS A 73 13.07 -5.38 6.94
C LYS A 73 11.78 -5.16 6.17
N ARG A 74 10.67 -5.01 6.90
CA ARG A 74 9.37 -4.64 6.33
C ARG A 74 9.28 -3.14 6.08
N PRO A 75 8.37 -2.70 5.18
CA PRO A 75 8.03 -1.28 5.07
C PRO A 75 7.59 -0.74 6.43
N ARG A 76 7.95 0.51 6.74
CA ARG A 76 7.79 1.14 8.06
C ARG A 76 6.41 0.94 8.68
N TYR A 77 5.35 0.97 7.88
CA TYR A 77 3.96 0.90 8.33
C TYR A 77 3.23 -0.41 7.99
N ASN A 78 3.91 -1.41 7.42
CA ASN A 78 3.38 -2.76 7.26
C ASN A 78 3.87 -3.64 8.43
N LYS A 79 2.97 -3.95 9.36
CA LYS A 79 3.22 -4.85 10.51
C LYS A 79 2.68 -6.25 10.27
#